data_AF-A0A0W1KNP7-F1
#
_entry.id   AF-A0A0W1KNP7-F1
#
_cell.length_a   1.000
_cell.length_b   1.000
_cell.length_c   1.000
_cell.angle_alpha   90.00
_cell.angle_beta   90.00
_cell.angle_gamma   90.00
#
_symmetry.space_group_name_H-M   'P 1'
#
loop_
_entity.id
_entity.type
_entity.pdbx_description
1 polymer ?
#
loop_
_entity_poly.entity_id
_entity_poly.type
_entity_poly.pdbx_seq_one_letter_code
_entity_poly.pdbx_strand_id
1 'polypeptide(L)' 'MSTPMPQRINVAQTLEALPSKEREEQIADLEKIHQELTIRLNRAQA' A
#
# COMPACT_ATOMS: atom_id res chain seq x y z
N MET A 1 10.41 3.13 -44.92
CA MET A 1 10.52 3.61 -43.52
C MET A 1 9.17 3.38 -42.86
N SER A 2 9.08 2.40 -41.97
CA SER A 2 7.83 2.03 -41.30
C SER A 2 7.70 2.83 -40.00
N THR A 3 6.63 3.60 -39.86
CA THR A 3 6.31 4.38 -38.66
C THR A 3 6.09 3.46 -37.45
N PRO A 4 6.58 3.80 -36.24
CA PRO A 4 6.35 3.00 -35.05
C PRO A 4 4.87 3.07 -34.66
N MET A 5 4.21 1.91 -34.54
CA MET A 5 2.84 1.85 -34.06
C MET A 5 2.74 2.26 -32.58
N PRO A 6 1.67 2.94 -32.16
CA PRO A 6 1.44 3.27 -30.77
C PRO A 6 1.25 1.98 -29.95
N GLN A 7 2.14 1.74 -29.00
CA GLN A 7 1.97 0.69 -27.99
C GLN A 7 0.74 1.03 -27.15
N ARG A 8 -0.31 0.20 -27.27
CA ARG A 8 -1.48 0.30 -26.41
C ARG A 8 -1.08 -0.11 -25.00
N ILE A 9 -0.92 0.86 -24.11
CA ILE A 9 -0.70 0.61 -22.68
C ILE A 9 -1.97 -0.08 -22.15
N ASN A 10 -1.81 -1.30 -21.65
CA ASN A 10 -2.89 -2.01 -20.99
C ASN A 10 -3.06 -1.43 -19.58
N VAL A 11 -3.94 -0.44 -19.48
CA VAL A 11 -4.21 0.30 -18.24
C VAL A 11 -4.54 -0.64 -17.08
N ALA A 12 -5.21 -1.77 -17.31
CA ALA A 12 -5.53 -2.74 -16.26
C ALA A 12 -4.27 -3.38 -15.64
N GLN A 13 -3.30 -3.78 -16.47
CA GLN A 13 -2.02 -4.35 -16.00
C GLN A 13 -1.14 -3.29 -15.32
N THR A 14 -1.21 -2.04 -15.77
CA THR A 14 -0.49 -0.92 -15.13
C THR A 14 -1.11 -0.57 -13.76
N LEU A 15 -2.43 -0.68 -13.63
CA LEU A 15 -3.13 -0.44 -12.37
C LEU A 15 -2.96 -1.58 -11.35
N GLU A 16 -2.87 -2.84 -11.79
CA GLU A 16 -2.50 -3.97 -10.93
C GLU A 16 -1.08 -3.86 -10.37
N ALA A 17 -0.17 -3.24 -11.12
CA ALA A 17 1.21 -3.02 -10.72
C ALA A 17 1.43 -1.76 -9.85
N LEU A 18 0.39 -0.96 -9.59
CA LEU A 18 0.45 0.14 -8.62
C LEU A 18 0.69 -0.41 -7.20
N PRO A 19 1.32 0.36 -6.30
CA PRO A 19 2.03 -0.17 -5.13
C PRO A 19 1.06 -0.64 -4.04
N SER A 20 0.41 -1.78 -4.27
CA SER A 20 -0.39 -2.51 -3.29
C SER A 20 0.47 -2.92 -2.11
N LYS A 21 1.68 -3.41 -2.40
CA LYS A 21 2.64 -3.85 -1.39
C LYS A 21 3.07 -2.74 -0.44
N GLU A 22 3.41 -1.56 -0.95
CA GLU A 22 3.82 -0.43 -0.10
C GLU A 22 2.65 0.07 0.76
N ARG A 23 1.43 0.09 0.18
CA ARG A 23 0.21 0.41 0.92
C ARG A 23 -0.08 -0.61 2.02
N GLU A 24 0.06 -1.90 1.72
CA GLU A 24 -0.14 -3.00 2.68
C GLU A 24 0.90 -2.94 3.81
N GLU A 25 2.17 -2.65 3.49
CA GLU A 25 3.23 -2.44 4.48
C GLU A 25 2.91 -1.25 5.39
N GLN A 26 2.49 -0.11 4.82
CA GLN A 26 2.08 1.06 5.60
C GLN A 26 0.86 0.78 6.50
N ILE A 27 -0.13 0.03 6.01
CA ILE A 27 -1.30 -0.39 6.80
C ILE A 27 -0.85 -1.26 7.98
N ALA A 28 0.02 -2.25 7.74
CA ALA A 28 0.50 -3.15 8.78
C ALA A 28 1.30 -2.40 9.87
N ASP A 29 2.09 -1.40 9.49
CA ASP A 29 2.82 -0.57 10.45
C ASP A 29 1.90 0.30 11.29
N LEU A 30 0.85 0.89 10.69
CA LEU A 30 -0.16 1.65 11.43
C LEU A 30 -0.93 0.78 12.43
N GLU A 31 -1.28 -0.46 12.06
CA GLU A 31 -1.96 -1.41 12.94
C GLU A 31 -1.09 -1.77 14.17
N LYS A 32 0.22 -1.98 13.98
CA LYS A 32 1.16 -2.24 15.08
C LYS A 32 1.23 -1.06 16.04
N ILE A 33 1.36 0.16 15.53
CA ILE A 33 1.40 1.39 16.35
C ILE A 33 0.10 1.51 17.16
N HIS A 34 -1.05 1.28 16.52
CA HIS A 34 -2.34 1.32 17.20
C HIS A 34 -2.44 0.30 18.35
N GLN A 35 -2.01 -0.94 18.12
CA GLN A 35 -1.98 -1.97 19.17
C GLN A 35 -1.09 -1.57 20.34
N GLU A 36 0.12 -1.06 20.05
CA GLU A 36 1.06 -0.67 21.10
C GLU A 36 0.53 0.49 21.94
N LEU A 37 -0.05 1.51 21.30
CA LEU A 37 -0.69 2.63 21.99
C LEU A 37 -1.86 2.18 22.86
N THR A 38 -2.68 1.25 22.36
CA THR A 38 -3.80 0.68 23.12
C THR A 38 -3.32 -0.04 24.37
N ILE A 39 -2.27 -0.86 24.26
CA ILE A 39 -1.66 -1.55 25.41
C ILE A 39 -1.14 -0.53 26.44
N ARG A 40 -0.43 0.50 25.98
CA ARG A 40 0.10 1.56 26.87
C ARG A 40 -1.02 2.32 27.57
N LEU A 41 -2.10 2.65 26.86
CA LEU A 41 -3.27 3.32 27.43
C LEU A 41 -3.93 2.47 28.52
N ASN A 42 -4.18 1.19 28.23
CA ASN A 42 -4.80 0.27 29.19
C ASN A 42 -3.93 0.10 30.44
N ARG A 43 -2.60 0.07 30.30
CA ARG A 43 -1.67 0.04 31.45
C ARG A 43 -1.68 1.32 32.27
N ALA A 44 -1.90 2.47 31.65
CA ALA A 44 -1.97 3.75 32.36
C ALA A 44 -3.31 3.98 33.09
N GLN A 45 -4.35 3.23 32.71
CA GLN A 45 -5.70 3.32 33.28
C GLN A 45 -5.99 2.26 34.35
N ALA A 46 -5.12 1.25 34.50
CA ALA A 46 -5.18 0.21 35.53
C ALA A 46 -4.40 0.61 36.79
#